data_AF-A0A1C8JGP8-F1
#
_entry.id   AF-A0A1C8JGP8-F1
#
_cell.length_a   1.000
_cell.length_b   1.000
_cell.length_c   1.000
_cell.angle_alpha   90.00
_cell.angle_beta   90.00
_cell.angle_gamma   90.00
#
_symmetry.space_group_name_H-M   'P 1'
#
loop_
_entity.id
_entity.type
_entity.pdbx_description
1 polymer ?
#
loop_
_entity_poly.entity_id
_entity_poly.type
_entity_poly.pdbx_seq_one_letter_code
_entity_poly.pdbx_strand_id
1 'polypeptide(L)'
;SALLIVLGVVLGGIVWAADHIASFTLTPTVFFFYLLPPIVLDAGYFMPNRLFFGNLGTILLYAVIGTVWNAATTGLSLYGVFLSGLMGELRIGLLDFLLFGSLIAAVDPVAVLAVFEEVHVNEVLFIIVFGESLLNDAVTVVLYNVFESFVSLGGDNVTGVDCVK
;
A
#
# COMPACT_ATOMS: atom_id res chain seq x y z
N SER A 1 9.44 -9.82 -9.16
CA SER A 1 9.45 -8.44 -8.62
C SER A 1 10.85 -7.82 -8.55
N ALA A 2 11.84 -8.38 -7.85
CA ALA A 2 13.19 -7.78 -7.75
C ALA A 2 13.91 -7.56 -9.10
N LEU A 3 13.73 -8.46 -10.06
CA LEU A 3 14.34 -8.38 -11.39
C LEU A 3 13.84 -7.16 -12.19
N LEU A 4 12.54 -6.83 -12.09
CA LEU A 4 11.95 -5.64 -12.70
C LEU A 4 12.45 -4.35 -12.04
N ILE A 5 12.65 -4.36 -10.72
CA ILE A 5 13.24 -3.22 -9.99
C ILE A 5 14.68 -2.98 -10.47
N VAL A 6 15.50 -4.03 -10.55
CA VAL A 6 16.88 -3.93 -11.05
C VAL A 6 16.89 -3.42 -12.49
N LEU A 7 16.04 -3.97 -13.34
CA LEU A 7 15.94 -3.56 -14.75
C LEU A 7 15.48 -2.10 -14.88
N GLY A 8 14.53 -1.67 -14.06
CA GLY A 8 14.07 -0.28 -13.97
C GLY A 8 15.16 0.68 -13.49
N VAL A 9 15.96 0.29 -12.49
CA VAL A 9 17.12 1.09 -12.02
C VAL A 9 18.19 1.19 -13.10
N VAL A 10 18.48 0.10 -13.81
CA VAL A 10 19.45 0.08 -14.91
C VAL A 10 18.98 0.98 -16.06
N LEU A 11 17.72 0.84 -16.50
CA LEU A 11 17.16 1.69 -17.55
C LEU A 11 17.11 3.17 -17.13
N GLY A 12 16.69 3.45 -15.89
CA GLY A 12 16.68 4.81 -15.33
C GLY A 12 18.08 5.42 -15.29
N GLY A 13 19.10 4.64 -14.92
CA GLY A 13 20.50 5.06 -14.94
C GLY A 13 21.01 5.37 -16.35
N ILE A 14 20.63 4.55 -17.35
CA ILE A 14 20.98 4.77 -18.76
C ILE A 14 20.35 6.07 -19.28
N VAL A 15 19.06 6.30 -19.00
CA VAL A 15 18.34 7.52 -19.41
C VAL A 15 18.92 8.76 -18.73
N TRP A 16 19.22 8.68 -17.44
CA TRP A 16 19.86 9.76 -16.70
C TRP A 16 21.22 10.12 -17.29
N ALA A 17 22.05 9.12 -17.64
CA ALA A 17 23.34 9.33 -18.27
C ALA A 17 23.26 9.92 -19.69
N ALA A 18 22.20 9.60 -20.44
CA ALA A 18 22.03 10.03 -21.83
C ALA A 18 21.48 11.46 -21.98
N ASP A 19 20.48 11.85 -21.17
CA ASP A 19 19.70 13.07 -21.42
C ASP A 19 19.83 14.12 -20.30
N HIS A 20 20.35 13.75 -19.12
CA HIS A 20 20.46 14.60 -17.89
C HIS A 20 19.15 15.29 -17.44
N ILE A 21 18.06 15.10 -18.18
CA ILE A 21 16.73 15.63 -17.95
C ILE A 21 15.83 14.40 -17.78
N ALA A 22 15.29 14.23 -16.58
CA ALA A 22 14.24 13.24 -16.33
C ALA A 22 12.95 13.71 -17.02
N SER A 23 12.86 13.50 -18.33
CA SER A 23 11.69 13.91 -19.14
C SER A 23 10.42 13.13 -18.79
N PHE A 24 10.56 11.97 -18.13
CA PHE A 24 9.45 11.17 -17.63
C PHE A 24 9.36 11.21 -16.09
N THR A 25 8.44 12.01 -15.57
CA THR A 25 8.02 11.95 -14.17
C THR A 25 6.64 11.30 -14.08
N LEU A 26 6.52 10.16 -13.39
CA LEU A 26 5.23 9.55 -13.09
C LEU A 26 4.56 10.31 -11.95
N THR A 27 3.65 11.21 -12.31
CA THR A 27 2.80 11.89 -11.32
C THR A 27 1.75 10.89 -10.80
N PRO A 28 1.42 10.90 -9.49
CA PRO A 28 0.39 10.03 -8.93
C PRO A 28 -0.93 10.08 -9.71
N THR A 29 -1.33 11.25 -10.18
CA THR A 29 -2.54 11.47 -10.99
C THR A 29 -2.53 10.63 -12.27
N VAL A 30 -1.38 10.53 -12.97
CA VAL A 30 -1.27 9.72 -14.18
C VAL A 30 -1.35 8.24 -13.84
N PHE A 31 -0.73 7.81 -12.74
CA PHE A 31 -0.81 6.45 -12.25
C PHE A 31 -2.26 6.03 -11.93
N PHE A 32 -2.96 6.81 -11.08
CA PHE A 32 -4.31 6.49 -10.64
C PHE A 32 -5.36 6.55 -11.76
N PHE A 33 -5.24 7.49 -12.72
CA PHE A 33 -6.24 7.62 -13.78
C PHE A 33 -5.97 6.77 -15.02
N TYR A 34 -4.72 6.41 -15.32
CA TYR A 34 -4.39 5.70 -16.57
C TYR A 34 -3.81 4.30 -16.36
N LEU A 35 -2.98 4.07 -15.34
CA LEU A 35 -2.36 2.76 -15.10
C LEU A 35 -3.22 1.86 -14.22
N LEU A 36 -3.80 2.41 -13.15
CA LEU A 36 -4.57 1.64 -12.19
C LEU A 36 -5.86 1.02 -12.77
N PRO A 37 -6.68 1.72 -13.60
CA PRO A 37 -7.95 1.15 -14.08
C PRO A 37 -7.79 -0.10 -14.95
N PRO A 38 -6.85 -0.16 -15.92
CA PRO A 38 -6.57 -1.41 -16.65
C PRO A 38 -6.09 -2.55 -15.75
N ILE A 39 -5.25 -2.27 -14.75
CA ILE A 39 -4.73 -3.29 -13.82
C ILE A 39 -5.87 -3.88 -12.99
N VAL A 40 -6.73 -3.04 -12.42
CA VAL A 40 -7.88 -3.50 -11.63
C VAL A 40 -8.91 -4.22 -12.50
N LEU A 41 -9.10 -3.77 -13.75
CA LEU A 41 -10.01 -4.43 -14.69
C LEU A 41 -9.53 -5.84 -15.05
N ASP A 42 -8.24 -6.01 -15.36
CA ASP A 42 -7.65 -7.31 -15.67
C ASP A 42 -7.76 -8.26 -14.47
N ALA A 43 -7.37 -7.78 -13.28
CA ALA A 43 -7.49 -8.53 -12.03
C ALA A 43 -8.94 -8.92 -11.71
N GLY A 44 -9.90 -8.01 -11.92
CA GLY A 44 -11.32 -8.26 -11.70
C GLY A 44 -11.95 -9.19 -12.74
N TYR A 45 -11.48 -9.16 -14.00
CA TYR A 45 -12.02 -9.98 -15.08
C TYR A 45 -11.71 -11.48 -14.89
N PHE A 46 -10.49 -11.79 -14.44
CA PHE A 46 -10.08 -13.17 -14.16
C PHE A 46 -10.55 -13.69 -12.79
N MET A 47 -11.26 -12.87 -12.00
CA MET A 47 -11.70 -13.25 -10.66
C MET A 47 -12.96 -14.14 -10.68
N PRO A 48 -12.97 -15.27 -9.94
CA PRO A 48 -14.16 -16.10 -9.80
C PRO A 48 -15.20 -15.44 -8.86
N ASN A 49 -16.14 -14.71 -9.46
CA ASN A 49 -17.15 -13.91 -8.75
C ASN A 49 -17.93 -14.67 -7.66
N ARG A 50 -18.35 -15.91 -7.90
CA ARG A 50 -19.20 -16.65 -6.95
C ARG A 50 -18.49 -16.95 -5.62
N LEU A 51 -17.21 -17.32 -5.67
CA LEU A 51 -16.42 -17.63 -4.48
C LEU A 51 -15.99 -16.35 -3.75
N PHE A 52 -15.69 -15.30 -4.50
CA PHE A 52 -15.36 -13.98 -3.96
C PHE A 52 -16.53 -13.38 -3.17
N PHE A 53 -17.72 -13.27 -3.79
CA PHE A 53 -18.90 -12.72 -3.11
C PHE A 53 -19.39 -13.62 -1.98
N GLY A 54 -19.15 -14.93 -2.04
CA GLY A 54 -19.46 -15.86 -0.95
C GLY A 54 -18.61 -15.66 0.31
N ASN A 55 -17.38 -15.17 0.17
CA ASN A 55 -16.43 -14.94 1.28
C ASN A 55 -16.11 -13.46 1.51
N LEU A 56 -16.88 -12.54 0.91
CA LEU A 56 -16.60 -11.11 0.91
C LEU A 56 -16.41 -10.54 2.32
N GLY A 57 -17.21 -11.00 3.30
CA GLY A 57 -17.08 -10.55 4.69
C GLY A 57 -15.72 -10.85 5.30
N THR A 58 -15.20 -12.06 5.07
CA THR A 58 -13.87 -12.47 5.53
C THR A 58 -12.77 -11.69 4.82
N ILE A 59 -12.93 -11.49 3.51
CA ILE A 59 -11.99 -10.71 2.70
C ILE A 59 -11.92 -9.26 3.20
N LEU A 60 -13.07 -8.61 3.39
CA LEU A 60 -13.13 -7.24 3.92
C LEU A 60 -12.56 -7.14 5.33
N LEU A 61 -12.82 -8.12 6.19
CA LEU A 61 -12.27 -8.15 7.53
C LEU A 61 -10.74 -8.16 7.49
N TYR A 62 -10.13 -9.05 6.68
CA TYR A 62 -8.69 -9.09 6.54
C TYR A 62 -8.13 -7.85 5.86
N ALA A 63 -8.75 -7.39 4.77
CA ALA A 63 -8.32 -6.23 4.00
C ALA A 63 -8.44 -4.89 4.75
N VAL A 64 -9.34 -4.76 5.72
CA VAL A 64 -9.49 -3.50 6.48
C VAL A 64 -8.79 -3.61 7.82
N ILE A 65 -9.10 -4.63 8.62
CA ILE A 65 -8.54 -4.74 9.98
C ILE A 65 -7.06 -5.11 9.91
N GLY A 66 -6.71 -6.05 9.03
CA GLY A 66 -5.31 -6.48 8.87
C GLY A 66 -4.41 -5.35 8.41
N THR A 67 -4.91 -4.48 7.54
CA THR A 67 -4.13 -3.40 6.92
C THR A 67 -4.00 -2.20 7.83
N VAL A 68 -5.06 -1.84 8.56
CA VAL A 68 -5.00 -0.85 9.65
C VAL A 68 -4.05 -1.32 10.74
N TRP A 69 -4.13 -2.59 11.13
CA TRP A 69 -3.21 -3.16 12.11
C TRP A 69 -1.76 -3.14 11.60
N ASN A 70 -1.51 -3.52 10.34
CA ASN A 70 -0.19 -3.48 9.72
C ASN A 70 0.39 -2.05 9.68
N ALA A 71 -0.39 -1.07 9.23
CA ALA A 71 -0.01 0.34 9.20
C ALA A 71 0.31 0.89 10.59
N ALA A 72 -0.56 0.61 11.57
CA ALA A 72 -0.40 1.07 12.95
C ALA A 72 0.84 0.44 13.61
N THR A 73 1.01 -0.88 13.48
CA THR A 73 2.17 -1.58 14.06
C THR A 73 3.48 -1.14 13.43
N THR A 74 3.52 -0.99 12.11
CA THR A 74 4.71 -0.49 11.40
C THR A 74 5.04 0.94 11.84
N GLY A 75 4.07 1.86 11.83
CA GLY A 75 4.28 3.25 12.24
C GLY A 75 4.67 3.38 13.72
N LEU A 76 4.00 2.66 14.62
CA LEU A 76 4.32 2.68 16.05
C LEU A 76 5.68 2.02 16.36
N SER A 77 6.05 0.95 15.64
CA SER A 77 7.36 0.33 15.81
C SER A 77 8.49 1.29 15.42
N LEU A 78 8.34 2.02 14.31
CA LEU A 78 9.30 3.05 13.88
C LEU A 78 9.37 4.19 14.87
N TYR A 79 8.23 4.64 15.40
CA TYR A 79 8.20 5.63 16.47
C TYR A 79 8.89 5.13 17.76
N GLY A 80 8.73 3.85 18.10
CA GLY A 80 9.45 3.22 19.20
C GLY A 80 10.96 3.20 19.00
N VAL A 81 11.43 2.91 17.78
CA VAL A 81 12.85 2.99 17.42
C VAL A 81 13.35 4.43 17.49
N PHE A 82 12.55 5.41 17.07
CA PHE A 82 12.86 6.83 17.22
C PHE A 82 13.05 7.22 18.70
N LEU A 83 12.12 6.81 19.58
CA LEU A 83 12.23 7.03 21.03
C LEU A 83 13.48 6.39 21.66
N SER A 84 13.96 5.28 21.11
CA SER A 84 15.17 4.60 21.59
C SER A 84 16.47 5.36 21.25
N GLY A 85 16.39 6.44 20.47
CA GLY A 85 17.53 7.29 20.11
C GLY A 85 18.41 6.74 18.98
N LEU A 86 18.07 5.57 18.42
CA LEU A 86 18.78 4.93 17.30
C LEU A 86 18.70 5.71 15.99
N MET A 87 17.67 6.55 15.83
CA MET A 87 17.40 7.29 14.59
C MET A 87 18.09 8.66 14.52
N GLY A 88 18.69 9.15 15.62
CA GLY A 88 19.28 10.51 15.70
C GLY A 88 18.24 11.62 15.95
N GLU A 89 18.64 12.88 15.82
CA GLU A 89 17.77 14.05 16.00
C GLU A 89 16.88 14.30 14.75
N LEU A 90 15.82 13.52 14.59
CA LEU A 90 14.76 13.84 13.63
C LEU A 90 13.65 14.63 14.31
N ARG A 91 13.26 15.77 13.72
CA ARG A 91 12.07 16.54 14.13
C ARG A 91 10.85 16.00 13.38
N ILE A 92 10.49 14.75 13.67
CA ILE A 92 9.38 14.04 13.02
C ILE A 92 8.38 13.60 14.10
N GLY A 93 7.09 13.83 13.85
CA GLY A 93 6.02 13.49 14.77
C GLY A 93 5.51 12.06 14.61
N LEU A 94 4.69 11.60 15.56
CA LEU A 94 4.03 10.29 15.48
C LEU A 94 3.17 10.13 14.20
N LEU A 95 2.51 11.20 13.78
CA LEU A 95 1.64 11.19 12.59
C LEU A 95 2.43 10.94 11.31
N ASP A 96 3.66 11.44 11.20
CA ASP A 96 4.52 11.19 10.05
C ASP A 96 4.95 9.72 9.97
N PHE A 97 5.22 9.09 11.11
CA PHE A 97 5.52 7.65 11.16
C PHE A 97 4.29 6.79 10.82
N LEU A 98 3.09 7.21 11.23
CA LEU A 98 1.83 6.55 10.85
C LEU A 98 1.50 6.75 9.36
N LEU A 99 1.76 7.93 8.81
CA LEU A 99 1.66 8.21 7.37
C LEU A 99 2.62 7.33 6.57
N PHE A 100 3.85 7.16 7.05
CA PHE A 100 4.80 6.23 6.45
C PHE A 100 4.32 4.77 6.57
N GLY A 101 3.75 4.42 7.73
CA GLY A 101 3.16 3.10 7.97
C GLY A 101 2.01 2.78 7.02
N SER A 102 1.11 3.74 6.73
CA SER A 102 0.03 3.54 5.76
C SER A 102 0.52 3.41 4.33
N LEU A 103 1.58 4.15 3.96
CA LEU A 103 2.21 4.05 2.63
C LEU A 103 2.77 2.64 2.36
N ILE A 104 3.32 1.98 3.38
CA ILE A 104 3.97 0.66 3.26
C ILE A 104 3.01 -0.50 3.56
N ALA A 105 1.83 -0.24 4.12
CA ALA A 105 0.89 -1.28 4.51
C ALA A 105 0.24 -2.03 3.32
N ALA A 106 0.34 -1.49 2.09
CA ALA A 106 -0.07 -2.16 0.87
C ALA A 106 0.80 -3.41 0.62
N VAL A 107 0.16 -4.55 0.40
CA VAL A 107 0.82 -5.86 0.23
C VAL A 107 0.49 -6.42 -1.15
N ASP A 108 1.54 -6.80 -1.89
CA ASP A 108 1.42 -7.47 -3.18
C ASP A 108 1.51 -9.01 -3.01
N PRO A 109 0.47 -9.79 -3.36
CA PRO A 109 0.45 -11.23 -3.12
C PRO A 109 0.99 -12.02 -4.30
N VAL A 110 1.45 -11.37 -5.38
CA VAL A 110 1.79 -11.99 -6.67
C VAL A 110 2.73 -13.20 -6.51
N ALA A 111 3.75 -13.07 -5.66
CA ALA A 111 4.69 -14.16 -5.39
C ALA A 111 4.02 -15.32 -4.63
N VAL A 112 3.13 -15.03 -3.69
CA VAL A 112 2.42 -16.03 -2.89
C VAL A 112 1.39 -16.76 -3.74
N LEU A 113 0.65 -16.03 -4.59
CA LEU A 113 -0.35 -16.60 -5.49
C LEU A 113 0.30 -17.55 -6.52
N ALA A 114 1.46 -17.18 -7.07
CA ALA A 114 2.19 -18.05 -8.01
C ALA A 114 2.59 -19.39 -7.37
N VAL A 115 3.05 -19.37 -6.11
CA VAL A 115 3.38 -20.60 -5.37
C VAL A 115 2.13 -21.41 -5.03
N PHE A 116 1.02 -20.76 -4.69
CA PHE A 116 -0.23 -21.44 -4.36
C PHE A 116 -0.83 -22.17 -5.56
N GLU A 117 -0.67 -21.62 -6.76
CA GLU A 117 -1.08 -22.25 -8.01
C GLU A 117 -0.24 -23.52 -8.30
N GLU A 118 1.08 -23.47 -8.07
CA GLU A 118 1.96 -24.62 -8.23
C GLU A 118 1.64 -25.75 -7.24
N VAL A 119 1.37 -25.39 -5.99
CA VAL A 119 1.07 -26.35 -4.90
C VAL A 119 -0.39 -26.84 -4.91
N HIS A 120 -1.23 -26.34 -5.84
CA HIS A 120 -2.66 -26.67 -5.93
C HIS A 120 -3.41 -26.46 -4.60
N VAL A 121 -3.24 -25.26 -4.03
CA VAL A 121 -3.92 -24.84 -2.79
C VAL A 121 -5.44 -24.71 -3.01
N ASN A 122 -6.21 -24.83 -1.93
CA ASN A 122 -7.65 -24.63 -1.92
C ASN A 122 -8.05 -23.29 -2.56
N GLU A 123 -8.97 -23.33 -3.54
CA GLU A 123 -9.48 -22.15 -4.26
C GLU A 123 -10.05 -21.06 -3.33
N VAL A 124 -10.60 -21.45 -2.17
CA VAL A 124 -11.10 -20.50 -1.15
C VAL A 124 -9.97 -19.72 -0.50
N LEU A 125 -8.83 -20.34 -0.25
CA LEU A 125 -7.67 -19.65 0.33
C LEU A 125 -7.06 -18.70 -0.70
N PHE A 126 -6.99 -19.14 -1.96
CA PHE A 126 -6.52 -18.33 -3.08
C PHE A 126 -7.36 -17.06 -3.23
N ILE A 127 -8.70 -17.20 -3.27
CA ILE A 127 -9.59 -16.04 -3.46
C ILE A 127 -9.58 -15.09 -2.25
N ILE A 128 -9.38 -15.61 -1.03
CA ILE A 128 -9.28 -14.77 0.16
C ILE A 128 -8.02 -13.91 0.12
N VAL A 129 -6.86 -14.50 -0.17
CA VAL A 129 -5.57 -13.77 -0.24
C VAL A 129 -5.57 -12.79 -1.41
N PHE A 130 -6.04 -13.21 -2.57
CA PHE A 130 -6.15 -12.32 -3.73
C PHE A 130 -7.09 -11.13 -3.47
N GLY A 131 -8.27 -11.40 -2.89
CA GLY A 131 -9.23 -10.36 -2.55
C GLY A 131 -8.75 -9.42 -1.46
N GLU A 132 -8.03 -9.95 -0.46
CA GLU A 132 -7.44 -9.16 0.61
C GLU A 132 -6.49 -8.12 0.04
N SER A 133 -5.56 -8.53 -0.81
CA SER A 133 -4.59 -7.62 -1.37
C SER A 133 -5.19 -6.64 -2.39
N LEU A 134 -6.19 -7.07 -3.18
CA LEU A 134 -6.90 -6.18 -4.10
C LEU A 134 -7.59 -5.03 -3.34
N LEU A 135 -8.24 -5.33 -2.22
CA LEU A 135 -8.94 -4.32 -1.42
C LEU A 135 -8.01 -3.53 -0.50
N ASN A 136 -6.91 -4.14 -0.03
CA ASN A 136 -5.89 -3.50 0.79
C ASN A 136 -5.35 -2.22 0.13
N ASP A 137 -5.07 -2.25 -1.18
CA ASP A 137 -4.58 -1.08 -1.93
C ASP A 137 -5.53 0.12 -1.85
N ALA A 138 -6.84 -0.11 -1.89
CA ALA A 138 -7.80 0.97 -1.72
C ALA A 138 -7.80 1.50 -0.28
N VAL A 139 -7.71 0.61 0.72
CA VAL A 139 -7.71 0.97 2.13
C VAL A 139 -6.47 1.78 2.49
N THR A 140 -5.29 1.40 1.99
CA THR A 140 -4.02 2.08 2.27
C THR A 140 -3.99 3.48 1.68
N VAL A 141 -4.55 3.68 0.48
CA VAL A 141 -4.70 5.01 -0.11
C VAL A 141 -5.61 5.88 0.75
N VAL A 142 -6.75 5.38 1.22
CA VAL A 142 -7.61 6.15 2.13
C VAL A 142 -6.88 6.48 3.43
N LEU A 143 -6.18 5.50 4.02
CA LEU A 143 -5.44 5.67 5.27
C LEU A 143 -4.30 6.70 5.12
N TYR A 144 -3.61 6.70 3.97
CA TYR A 144 -2.62 7.70 3.60
C TYR A 144 -3.24 9.11 3.55
N ASN A 145 -4.34 9.30 2.83
CA ASN A 145 -5.01 10.61 2.74
C ASN A 145 -5.49 11.11 4.11
N VAL A 146 -5.98 10.22 4.97
CA VAL A 146 -6.39 10.56 6.35
C VAL A 146 -5.19 11.05 7.17
N PHE A 147 -4.07 10.32 7.17
CA PHE A 147 -2.88 10.75 7.90
C PHE A 147 -2.23 11.99 7.30
N GLU A 148 -2.22 12.14 5.97
CA GLU A 148 -1.74 13.35 5.29
C GLU A 148 -2.55 14.58 5.72
N SER A 149 -3.88 14.44 5.77
CA SER A 149 -4.76 15.50 6.29
C SER A 149 -4.39 15.87 7.73
N PHE A 150 -4.22 14.88 8.62
CA PHE A 150 -3.83 15.13 10.01
C PHE A 150 -2.44 15.76 10.16
N VAL A 151 -1.47 15.37 9.34
CA VAL A 151 -0.14 16.00 9.31
C VAL A 151 -0.26 17.46 8.83
N SER A 152 -1.07 17.72 7.80
CA SER A 152 -1.26 19.07 7.23
C SER A 152 -1.95 20.04 8.19
N LEU A 153 -2.84 19.53 9.05
CA LEU A 153 -3.53 20.29 10.11
C LEU A 153 -2.60 20.69 11.28
N GLY A 154 -1.46 19.99 11.43
CA GLY A 154 -0.51 20.18 12.52
C GLY A 154 -0.95 19.47 13.81
N GLY A 155 -0.05 18.64 14.37
CA GLY A 155 -0.32 17.81 15.56
C GLY A 155 -0.82 18.55 16.81
N ASP A 156 -0.66 19.88 16.87
CA ASP A 156 -1.10 20.73 18.00
C ASP A 156 -2.59 21.15 17.93
N ASN A 157 -3.28 20.96 16.81
CA ASN A 157 -4.69 21.38 16.62
C ASN A 157 -5.68 20.22 16.38
N VAL A 158 -5.26 18.96 16.55
CA VAL A 158 -6.14 17.80 16.38
C VAL A 158 -7.15 17.75 17.54
N THR A 159 -8.24 18.48 17.39
CA THR A 159 -9.42 18.39 18.25
C THR A 159 -10.40 17.41 17.62
N GLY A 160 -11.04 16.56 18.45
CA GLY A 160 -11.87 15.42 18.01
C GLY A 160 -13.11 15.73 17.15
N VAL A 161 -13.23 16.96 16.66
CA VAL A 161 -14.24 17.44 15.71
C VAL A 161 -13.86 17.18 14.24
N ASP A 162 -12.59 16.95 13.93
CA ASP A 162 -12.14 16.62 12.55
C ASP A 162 -12.25 15.12 12.21
N CYS A 163 -12.56 14.26 13.18
CA CYS A 163 -12.84 12.85 12.92
C CYS A 163 -14.22 12.58 12.30
N VAL A 164 -15.06 13.62 12.10
CA VAL A 164 -16.49 13.48 11.75
C VAL A 164 -16.90 14.30 10.52
N LYS A 165 -15.97 14.97 9.83
CA LYS A 165 -16.24 15.64 8.54
C LYS A 165 -15.62 14.87 7.38
#